data_AF-A0A1G6G5V5-F1
#
_entry.id   AF-A0A1G6G5V5-F1
#
_cell.length_a   1.000
_cell.length_b   1.000
_cell.length_c   1.000
_cell.angle_alpha   90.00
_cell.angle_beta   90.00
_cell.angle_gamma   90.00
#
_symmetry.space_group_name_H-M   'P 1'
#
loop_
_entity.id
_entity.type
_entity.pdbx_description
1 polymer ?
#
loop_
_entity_poly.entity_id
_entity_poly.type
_entity_poly.pdbx_seq_one_letter_code
_entity_poly.pdbx_strand_id
1 'polypeptide(L)'
;MKKLVFLFLSLLTAGSLFQACDNSKTYAEMLEDEKNAVNKFIKDNDIRVISEDQFKEKGYQTDLSRNEYVAFSSNGVYMQIVNKGELVVPEHPAAIDSFSTNDNICTRYVEKDIMTGDTTCFNVALDRWMDVRDYYEHPLTFRYEQNISTTYGKIIVEGFGYDYLWTSMGYGTAIPSGWLLALPYLYNNAHVRLIVPSKMGHTTAQQYVNPYFYDIRKFEKAKS
;
A
#
# COMPACT_ATOMS: atom_id res chain seq x y z
N MET A 1 -39.13 26.76 50.16
CA MET A 1 -37.69 26.88 49.81
C MET A 1 -36.94 25.55 49.79
N LYS A 2 -37.27 24.52 50.63
CA LYS A 2 -36.56 23.23 50.62
C LYS A 2 -36.73 22.39 49.33
N LYS A 3 -37.89 22.42 48.67
CA LYS A 3 -38.17 21.61 47.46
C LYS A 3 -37.46 22.11 46.19
N LEU A 4 -37.12 23.41 46.14
CA LEU A 4 -36.44 24.02 45.01
C LEU A 4 -34.92 23.79 45.04
N VAL A 5 -34.35 23.71 46.25
CA VAL A 5 -32.92 23.40 46.44
C VAL A 5 -32.59 21.98 45.94
N PHE A 6 -33.46 20.99 46.17
CA PHE A 6 -33.25 19.65 45.63
C PHE A 6 -33.33 19.59 44.10
N LEU A 7 -34.17 20.42 43.46
CA LEU A 7 -34.29 20.49 42.00
C LEU A 7 -33.02 21.08 41.36
N PHE A 8 -32.45 22.13 41.97
CA PHE A 8 -31.20 22.72 41.54
C PHE A 8 -29.99 21.82 41.82
N LEU A 9 -29.98 21.10 42.95
CA LEU A 9 -28.92 20.14 43.27
C LEU A 9 -28.95 18.91 42.35
N SER A 10 -30.13 18.45 41.92
CA SER A 10 -30.27 17.37 40.95
C SER A 10 -29.86 17.77 39.52
N LEU A 11 -30.11 19.03 39.12
CA LEU A 11 -29.67 19.53 37.81
C LEU A 11 -28.14 19.70 37.73
N LEU A 12 -27.50 20.13 38.83
CA LEU A 12 -26.04 20.28 38.90
C LEU A 12 -25.30 18.93 38.88
N THR A 13 -25.88 17.87 39.42
CA THR A 13 -25.30 16.51 39.35
C THR A 13 -25.60 15.77 38.04
N ALA A 14 -26.63 16.19 37.29
CA ALA A 14 -26.96 15.61 35.98
C ALA A 14 -26.18 16.27 34.83
N GLY A 15 -25.63 17.47 35.03
CA GLY A 15 -24.81 18.19 34.03
C GLY A 15 -23.37 17.69 33.89
N SER A 16 -22.86 16.87 34.82
CA SER A 16 -21.50 16.32 34.79
C SER A 16 -21.37 14.97 34.06
N LEU A 17 -22.47 14.41 33.56
CA LEU A 17 -22.46 13.13 32.83
C LEU A 17 -22.44 13.28 31.30
N PHE A 18 -22.40 14.50 30.78
CA PHE A 18 -22.14 14.76 29.36
C PHE A 18 -20.73 15.31 29.16
N GLN A 19 -19.71 14.58 29.65
CA GLN A 19 -18.45 14.59 28.90
C GLN A 19 -18.73 13.85 27.61
N ALA A 20 -19.14 14.60 26.58
CA ALA A 20 -19.07 14.12 25.22
C ALA A 20 -17.57 13.84 24.96
N CYS A 21 -17.17 12.58 25.13
CA CYS A 21 -15.93 12.07 24.58
C CYS A 21 -16.09 12.02 23.05
N ASP A 22 -16.23 13.18 22.41
CA ASP A 22 -16.14 13.27 20.97
C ASP A 22 -14.65 13.27 20.59
N ASN A 23 -14.03 12.11 20.74
CA ASN A 23 -12.68 11.84 20.26
C ASN A 23 -12.71 11.30 18.82
N SER A 24 -13.83 11.47 18.10
CA SER A 24 -13.93 11.02 16.71
C SER A 24 -13.20 12.02 15.82
N LYS A 25 -12.12 11.58 15.17
CA LYS A 25 -11.38 12.42 14.23
C LYS A 25 -12.25 12.67 13.00
N THR A 26 -12.27 13.91 12.54
CA THR A 26 -12.84 14.26 11.25
C THR A 26 -12.01 13.67 10.11
N TYR A 27 -12.62 13.46 8.95
CA TYR A 27 -11.91 12.99 7.76
C TYR A 27 -10.73 13.90 7.36
N ALA A 28 -10.87 15.22 7.56
CA ALA A 28 -9.80 16.17 7.29
C ALA A 28 -8.61 16.00 8.25
N GLU A 29 -8.87 15.75 9.54
CA GLU A 29 -7.81 15.46 10.52
C GLU A 29 -7.10 14.15 10.20
N MET A 30 -7.84 13.10 9.81
CA MET A 30 -7.21 11.83 9.42
C MET A 30 -6.30 11.98 8.19
N LEU A 31 -6.68 12.80 7.20
CA LEU A 31 -5.83 13.09 6.05
C LEU A 31 -4.56 13.87 6.44
N GLU A 32 -4.67 14.79 7.39
CA GLU A 32 -3.51 15.52 7.89
C GLU A 32 -2.58 14.61 8.70
N ASP A 33 -3.13 13.69 9.49
CA ASP A 33 -2.38 12.65 10.20
C ASP A 33 -1.63 11.72 9.23
N GLU A 34 -2.30 11.23 8.18
CA GLU A 34 -1.68 10.44 7.12
C GLU A 34 -0.49 11.19 6.50
N LYS A 35 -0.70 12.45 6.11
CA LYS A 35 0.35 13.27 5.51
C LYS A 35 1.53 13.45 6.46
N ASN A 36 1.27 13.71 7.73
CA ASN A 36 2.31 13.88 8.75
C ASN A 36 3.08 12.57 8.99
N ALA A 37 2.40 11.44 9.01
CA ALA A 37 3.03 10.13 9.17
C ALA A 37 3.90 9.75 7.97
N VAL A 38 3.42 9.98 6.74
CA VAL A 38 4.22 9.76 5.52
C VAL A 38 5.46 10.65 5.51
N ASN A 39 5.33 11.93 5.84
CA ASN A 39 6.48 12.85 5.92
C ASN A 39 7.48 12.41 6.99
N LYS A 40 6.98 11.98 8.15
CA LYS A 40 7.80 11.43 9.23
C LYS A 40 8.52 10.16 8.78
N PHE A 41 7.84 9.24 8.10
CA PHE A 41 8.43 8.02 7.57
C PHE A 41 9.55 8.32 6.56
N ILE A 42 9.33 9.25 5.63
CA ILE A 42 10.35 9.69 4.66
C ILE A 42 11.58 10.23 5.39
N LYS A 43 11.39 11.07 6.40
CA LYS A 43 12.48 11.67 7.18
C LYS A 43 13.23 10.63 8.01
N ASP A 44 12.52 9.79 8.75
CA ASP A 44 13.11 8.81 9.68
C ASP A 44 13.90 7.72 8.95
N ASN A 45 13.53 7.41 7.70
CA ASN A 45 14.22 6.44 6.86
C ASN A 45 15.27 7.07 5.92
N ASP A 46 15.58 8.37 6.07
CA ASP A 46 16.52 9.11 5.21
C ASP A 46 16.22 8.90 3.71
N ILE A 47 14.94 8.96 3.36
CA ILE A 47 14.48 8.76 1.97
C ILE A 47 14.77 10.02 1.16
N ARG A 48 15.55 9.85 0.08
CA ARG A 48 15.79 10.91 -0.88
C ARG A 48 14.70 10.92 -1.95
N VAL A 49 13.86 11.94 -1.94
CA VAL A 49 12.80 12.09 -2.95
C VAL A 49 13.33 12.77 -4.21
N ILE A 50 12.99 12.23 -5.39
CA ILE A 50 13.19 12.83 -6.71
C ILE A 50 11.86 13.05 -7.43
N SER A 51 11.83 14.01 -8.36
CA SER A 51 10.66 14.24 -9.21
C SER A 51 10.53 13.21 -10.33
N GLU A 52 9.33 13.14 -10.95
CA GLU A 52 9.09 12.31 -12.13
C GLU A 52 10.00 12.70 -13.31
N ASP A 53 10.30 13.99 -13.47
CA ASP A 53 11.24 14.48 -14.50
C ASP A 53 12.66 13.98 -14.25
N GLN A 54 13.16 14.09 -13.00
CA GLN A 54 14.46 13.54 -12.63
C GLN A 54 14.52 12.03 -12.80
N PHE A 55 13.44 11.33 -12.47
CA PHE A 55 13.31 9.89 -12.67
C PHE A 55 13.39 9.53 -14.16
N LYS A 56 12.73 10.29 -15.03
CA LYS A 56 12.79 10.13 -16.49
C LYS A 56 14.18 10.43 -17.05
N GLU A 57 14.82 11.51 -16.62
CA GLU A 57 16.19 11.89 -17.02
C GLU A 57 17.22 10.80 -16.65
N LYS A 58 16.95 10.07 -15.55
CA LYS A 58 17.74 8.92 -15.09
C LYS A 58 17.38 7.60 -15.79
N GLY A 59 16.53 7.61 -16.81
CA GLY A 59 16.12 6.39 -17.52
C GLY A 59 15.19 5.49 -16.71
N TYR A 60 14.37 6.07 -15.83
CA TYR A 60 13.43 5.36 -14.94
C TYR A 60 14.16 4.38 -14.00
N GLN A 61 15.17 4.89 -13.29
CA GLN A 61 15.96 4.19 -12.29
C GLN A 61 16.06 5.01 -11.00
N THR A 62 16.19 4.32 -9.86
CA THR A 62 16.42 4.91 -8.54
C THR A 62 17.76 4.47 -7.97
N ASP A 63 18.45 5.37 -7.29
CA ASP A 63 19.73 5.08 -6.63
C ASP A 63 19.54 4.47 -5.22
N LEU A 64 19.83 3.19 -5.07
CA LEU A 64 19.72 2.47 -3.80
C LEU A 64 20.73 2.92 -2.74
N SER A 65 21.91 3.39 -3.15
CA SER A 65 22.94 3.87 -2.20
C SER A 65 22.52 5.17 -1.49
N ARG A 66 21.56 5.88 -2.08
CA ARG A 66 21.02 7.15 -1.58
C ARG A 66 19.59 7.02 -1.06
N ASN A 67 19.10 5.79 -0.96
CA ASN A 67 17.71 5.48 -0.62
C ASN A 67 16.71 6.33 -1.43
N GLU A 68 16.89 6.37 -2.74
CA GLU A 68 16.15 7.27 -3.62
C GLU A 68 14.76 6.72 -3.97
N TYR A 69 13.75 7.59 -3.92
CA TYR A 69 12.36 7.31 -4.30
C TYR A 69 11.86 8.39 -5.25
N VAL A 70 11.17 8.01 -6.33
CA VAL A 70 10.41 8.95 -7.16
C VAL A 70 9.05 9.24 -6.52
N ALA A 71 8.66 10.52 -6.50
CA ALA A 71 7.34 10.95 -6.04
C ALA A 71 6.37 11.18 -7.21
N PHE A 72 5.34 10.34 -7.30
CA PHE A 72 4.19 10.54 -8.18
C PHE A 72 3.24 11.55 -7.54
N SER A 73 3.52 12.84 -7.76
CA SER A 73 2.96 13.93 -6.94
C SER A 73 1.43 14.05 -7.07
N SER A 74 0.86 13.67 -8.21
CA SER A 74 -0.58 13.64 -8.45
C SER A 74 -1.32 12.58 -7.64
N ASN A 75 -0.62 11.53 -7.21
CA ASN A 75 -1.17 10.38 -6.49
C ASN A 75 -0.69 10.26 -5.04
N GLY A 76 0.36 10.99 -4.66
CA GLY A 76 0.99 10.91 -3.34
C GLY A 76 1.78 9.63 -3.09
N VAL A 77 2.06 8.85 -4.14
CA VAL A 77 2.80 7.58 -4.07
C VAL A 77 4.30 7.85 -4.25
N TYR A 78 5.12 7.17 -3.44
CA TYR A 78 6.58 7.17 -3.60
C TYR A 78 7.05 5.78 -3.97
N MET A 79 7.95 5.67 -4.94
CA MET A 79 8.46 4.38 -5.43
C MET A 79 9.98 4.34 -5.48
N GLN A 80 10.55 3.23 -4.99
CA GLN A 80 11.93 2.85 -5.21
C GLN A 80 11.96 1.55 -6.01
N ILE A 81 12.70 1.54 -7.12
CA ILE A 81 12.98 0.33 -7.88
C ILE A 81 14.24 -0.31 -7.28
N VAL A 82 14.05 -1.45 -6.61
CA VAL A 82 15.15 -2.24 -6.04
C VAL A 82 15.78 -3.13 -7.10
N ASN A 83 14.94 -3.78 -7.90
CA ASN A 83 15.34 -4.48 -9.10
C ASN A 83 14.27 -4.25 -10.17
N LYS A 84 14.69 -3.76 -11.35
CA LYS A 84 13.77 -3.46 -12.47
C LYS A 84 13.18 -4.74 -13.09
N GLY A 85 13.73 -5.91 -12.78
CA GLY A 85 13.38 -7.20 -13.38
C GLY A 85 14.32 -7.57 -14.53
N GLU A 86 14.13 -8.77 -15.07
CA GLU A 86 14.94 -9.33 -16.14
C GLU A 86 14.26 -9.20 -17.49
N LEU A 87 15.05 -8.85 -18.51
CA LEU A 87 14.67 -8.97 -19.91
C LEU A 87 14.96 -10.42 -20.34
N VAL A 88 13.91 -11.20 -20.60
CA VAL A 88 14.03 -12.59 -21.08
C VAL A 88 14.53 -12.62 -22.53
N VAL A 89 14.36 -11.54 -23.31
CA VAL A 89 14.87 -11.45 -24.69
C VAL A 89 15.69 -10.17 -24.92
N PRO A 90 17.04 -10.25 -24.89
CA PRO A 90 17.93 -9.09 -25.10
C PRO A 90 17.72 -8.38 -26.44
N GLU A 91 17.29 -9.11 -27.48
CA GLU A 91 17.06 -8.59 -28.83
C GLU A 91 15.64 -8.00 -29.04
N HIS A 92 14.72 -8.23 -28.09
CA HIS A 92 13.36 -7.68 -28.07
C HIS A 92 13.01 -7.06 -26.70
N PRO A 93 13.79 -6.07 -26.23
CA PRO A 93 13.91 -5.69 -24.82
C PRO A 93 12.73 -4.88 -24.23
N ALA A 94 11.56 -4.83 -24.87
CA ALA A 94 10.45 -4.03 -24.37
C ALA A 94 9.06 -4.65 -24.58
N ALA A 95 8.82 -5.38 -25.67
CA ALA A 95 7.46 -5.80 -26.01
C ALA A 95 7.01 -7.12 -25.36
N ILE A 96 7.95 -7.99 -24.97
CA ILE A 96 7.65 -9.33 -24.43
C ILE A 96 7.79 -9.37 -22.90
N ASP A 97 8.67 -8.53 -22.35
CA ASP A 97 9.09 -8.61 -20.94
C ASP A 97 8.43 -7.57 -20.00
N SER A 98 7.75 -6.55 -20.55
CA SER A 98 6.94 -5.61 -19.78
C SER A 98 5.56 -6.21 -19.44
N PHE A 99 4.95 -5.73 -18.37
CA PHE A 99 3.57 -6.08 -18.04
C PHE A 99 2.60 -5.41 -19.02
N SER A 100 1.73 -6.21 -19.63
CA SER A 100 0.74 -5.77 -20.61
C SER A 100 -0.67 -6.01 -20.11
N THR A 101 -1.65 -5.28 -20.66
CA THR A 101 -3.06 -5.53 -20.37
C THR A 101 -3.39 -7.01 -20.62
N ASN A 102 -4.21 -7.57 -19.74
CA ASN A 102 -4.49 -8.99 -19.61
C ASN A 102 -3.35 -9.89 -19.14
N ASP A 103 -2.21 -9.40 -18.65
CA ASP A 103 -1.23 -10.29 -17.99
C ASP A 103 -1.77 -10.78 -16.64
N ASN A 104 -1.51 -12.04 -16.32
CA ASN A 104 -1.62 -12.55 -14.95
C ASN A 104 -0.30 -12.30 -14.23
N ILE A 105 -0.36 -11.65 -13.07
CA ILE A 105 0.83 -11.26 -12.31
C ILE A 105 0.75 -11.87 -10.91
N CYS A 106 1.74 -12.67 -10.57
CA CYS A 106 2.00 -13.18 -9.23
C CYS A 106 2.85 -12.19 -8.44
N THR A 107 2.46 -11.90 -7.21
CA THR A 107 3.19 -10.98 -6.34
C THR A 107 3.52 -11.57 -4.98
N ARG A 108 4.71 -11.23 -4.50
CA ARG A 108 5.19 -11.57 -3.16
C ARG A 108 5.59 -10.28 -2.44
N TYR A 109 5.01 -10.01 -1.27
CA TYR A 109 5.16 -8.72 -0.60
C TYR A 109 5.15 -8.81 0.93
N VAL A 110 5.62 -7.72 1.54
CA VAL A 110 5.41 -7.37 2.95
C VAL A 110 4.79 -5.98 3.02
N GLU A 111 3.68 -5.84 3.72
CA GLU A 111 3.01 -4.59 4.06
C GLU A 111 3.36 -4.19 5.50
N LYS A 112 3.62 -2.90 5.70
CA LYS A 112 3.76 -2.30 7.01
C LYS A 112 2.86 -1.08 7.13
N ASP A 113 2.17 -0.99 8.25
CA ASP A 113 1.44 0.19 8.66
C ASP A 113 2.45 1.32 8.93
N ILE A 114 2.30 2.47 8.26
CA ILE A 114 3.22 3.60 8.44
C ILE A 114 2.96 4.35 9.76
N MET A 115 1.73 4.32 10.26
CA MET A 115 1.34 4.98 11.51
C MET A 115 1.90 4.23 12.72
N THR A 116 1.83 2.89 12.72
CA THR A 116 2.26 2.06 13.86
C THR A 116 3.64 1.43 13.68
N GLY A 117 4.08 1.23 12.44
CA GLY A 117 5.29 0.49 12.09
C GLY A 117 5.13 -1.03 12.05
N ASP A 118 3.92 -1.54 12.32
CA ASP A 118 3.64 -2.98 12.39
C ASP A 118 3.58 -3.63 11.00
N THR A 119 4.04 -4.88 10.91
CA THR A 119 3.78 -5.72 9.74
C THR A 119 2.34 -6.21 9.78
N THR A 120 1.52 -5.80 8.81
CA THR A 120 0.05 -6.03 8.81
C THR A 120 -0.39 -7.13 7.85
N CYS A 121 0.20 -7.21 6.67
CA CYS A 121 -0.16 -8.19 5.65
C CYS A 121 1.08 -8.61 4.87
N PHE A 122 1.23 -9.89 4.55
CA PHE A 122 2.39 -10.38 3.80
C PHE A 122 2.08 -11.76 3.23
N ASN A 123 2.89 -12.19 2.27
CA ASN A 123 2.82 -13.54 1.75
C ASN A 123 4.21 -14.11 1.44
N VAL A 124 5.19 -13.75 2.26
CA VAL A 124 6.56 -14.26 2.23
C VAL A 124 6.91 -14.86 3.58
N ALA A 125 7.79 -15.87 3.60
CA ALA A 125 8.26 -16.44 4.85
C ALA A 125 9.02 -15.36 5.64
N LEU A 126 8.55 -15.10 6.86
CA LEU A 126 9.14 -14.18 7.82
C LEU A 126 9.43 -14.95 9.10
N ASP A 127 10.58 -14.70 9.72
CA ASP A 127 11.10 -15.47 10.87
C ASP A 127 10.06 -15.67 11.99
N ARG A 128 9.26 -14.64 12.26
CA ARG A 128 8.23 -14.65 13.32
C ARG A 128 7.03 -15.58 13.03
N TRP A 129 6.78 -15.94 11.78
CA TRP A 129 5.59 -16.71 11.36
C TRP A 129 5.96 -17.95 10.54
N MET A 130 7.17 -18.48 10.70
CA MET A 130 7.62 -19.68 9.97
C MET A 130 6.82 -20.94 10.28
N ASP A 131 6.10 -20.97 11.40
CA ASP A 131 5.21 -22.06 11.81
C ASP A 131 3.81 -21.96 11.18
N VAL A 132 3.45 -20.82 10.60
CA VAL A 132 2.13 -20.58 9.98
C VAL A 132 2.25 -20.57 8.45
N ARG A 133 2.45 -21.75 7.88
CA ARG A 133 2.70 -21.92 6.44
C ARG A 133 1.68 -21.24 5.53
N ASP A 134 0.39 -21.30 5.91
CA ASP A 134 -0.72 -20.75 5.13
C ASP A 134 -0.54 -19.25 4.82
N TYR A 135 0.19 -18.50 5.67
CA TYR A 135 0.45 -17.08 5.47
C TYR A 135 1.31 -16.80 4.24
N TYR A 136 2.14 -17.74 3.80
CA TYR A 136 3.07 -17.54 2.70
C TYR A 136 3.10 -18.69 1.70
N GLU A 137 2.11 -19.59 1.75
CA GLU A 137 2.00 -20.72 0.81
C GLU A 137 1.82 -20.21 -0.62
N HIS A 138 0.84 -19.32 -0.84
CA HIS A 138 0.48 -18.81 -2.16
C HIS A 138 0.87 -17.35 -2.37
N PRO A 139 1.30 -16.96 -3.59
CA PRO A 139 1.44 -15.55 -3.94
C PRO A 139 0.05 -14.91 -4.07
N LEU A 140 0.01 -13.59 -4.07
CA LEU A 140 -1.16 -12.85 -4.49
C LEU A 140 -1.09 -12.70 -6.00
N THR A 141 -2.02 -13.36 -6.70
CA THR A 141 -2.11 -13.33 -8.16
C THR A 141 -3.27 -12.45 -8.62
N PHE A 142 -3.05 -11.62 -9.64
CA PHE A 142 -4.10 -10.78 -10.21
C PHE A 142 -4.00 -10.66 -11.73
N ARG A 143 -5.13 -10.41 -12.37
CA ARG A 143 -5.19 -9.98 -13.77
C ARG A 143 -4.96 -8.47 -13.82
N TYR A 144 -3.96 -8.04 -14.58
CA TYR A 144 -3.69 -6.62 -14.85
C TYR A 144 -4.49 -6.16 -16.06
N GLU A 145 -5.24 -5.08 -15.92
CA GLU A 145 -6.07 -4.53 -16.99
C GLU A 145 -5.85 -3.02 -17.13
N GLN A 146 -5.50 -2.61 -18.34
CA GLN A 146 -5.25 -1.22 -18.69
C GLN A 146 -6.04 -0.86 -19.94
N ASN A 147 -6.82 0.22 -19.84
CA ASN A 147 -7.55 0.87 -20.91
C ASN A 147 -7.08 2.34 -21.03
N ILE A 148 -7.59 3.09 -22.01
CA ILE A 148 -7.17 4.47 -22.29
C ILE A 148 -7.29 5.40 -21.07
N SER A 149 -8.30 5.17 -20.22
CA SER A 149 -8.64 6.07 -19.09
C SER A 149 -8.42 5.45 -17.71
N THR A 150 -8.25 4.13 -17.61
CA THR A 150 -8.23 3.42 -16.33
C THR A 150 -7.22 2.29 -16.32
N THR A 151 -6.64 2.05 -15.15
CA THR A 151 -5.77 0.94 -14.87
C THR A 151 -6.26 0.28 -13.59
N TYR A 152 -6.50 -1.02 -13.61
CA TYR A 152 -6.95 -1.78 -12.45
C TYR A 152 -6.38 -3.19 -12.44
N GLY A 153 -6.39 -3.80 -11.26
CA GLY A 153 -5.97 -5.18 -11.06
C GLY A 153 -7.04 -5.91 -10.28
N LYS A 154 -7.35 -7.15 -10.68
CA LYS A 154 -8.34 -8.00 -10.02
C LYS A 154 -7.71 -9.32 -9.59
N ILE A 155 -7.79 -9.63 -8.31
CA ILE A 155 -7.27 -10.88 -7.75
C ILE A 155 -7.92 -12.08 -8.44
N ILE A 156 -7.10 -13.08 -8.77
CA ILE A 156 -7.50 -14.37 -9.34
C ILE A 156 -6.99 -15.49 -8.43
N VAL A 157 -7.87 -16.44 -8.11
CA VAL A 157 -7.58 -17.56 -7.22
C VAL A 157 -7.52 -18.88 -7.98
N GLU A 158 -8.37 -19.02 -9.00
CA GLU A 158 -8.44 -20.22 -9.84
C GLU A 158 -7.11 -20.47 -10.54
N GLY A 159 -6.52 -21.65 -10.30
CA GLY A 159 -5.24 -22.06 -10.86
C GLY A 159 -3.98 -21.56 -10.13
N PHE A 160 -4.10 -20.68 -9.14
CA PHE A 160 -2.94 -20.06 -8.46
C PHE A 160 -2.92 -20.20 -6.93
N GLY A 161 -4.05 -20.54 -6.32
CA GLY A 161 -4.24 -20.49 -4.87
C GLY A 161 -4.64 -19.09 -4.40
N TYR A 162 -4.83 -18.92 -3.09
CA TYR A 162 -5.28 -17.64 -2.52
C TYR A 162 -4.29 -17.13 -1.48
N ASP A 163 -4.06 -15.81 -1.47
CA ASP A 163 -3.35 -15.14 -0.38
C ASP A 163 -4.26 -15.11 0.87
N TYR A 164 -3.92 -15.95 1.85
CA TYR A 164 -4.70 -16.12 3.07
C TYR A 164 -4.78 -14.82 3.88
N LEU A 165 -3.64 -14.18 4.12
CA LEU A 165 -3.60 -12.99 4.97
C LEU A 165 -4.36 -11.83 4.35
N TRP A 166 -4.17 -11.59 3.04
CA TRP A 166 -4.93 -10.56 2.31
C TRP A 166 -6.45 -10.73 2.47
N THR A 167 -6.91 -11.97 2.34
CA THR A 167 -8.34 -12.32 2.46
C THR A 167 -8.83 -12.13 3.90
N SER A 168 -8.05 -12.57 4.89
CA SER A 168 -8.38 -12.46 6.31
C SER A 168 -8.49 -11.00 6.79
N MET A 169 -7.71 -10.11 6.18
CA MET A 169 -7.71 -8.67 6.46
C MET A 169 -8.90 -7.93 5.81
N GLY A 170 -9.69 -8.60 4.98
CA GLY A 170 -10.87 -8.01 4.35
C GLY A 170 -10.54 -6.95 3.29
N TYR A 171 -9.36 -7.02 2.66
CA TYR A 171 -8.88 -6.00 1.71
C TYR A 171 -9.63 -5.98 0.37
N GLY A 172 -10.47 -6.98 0.12
CA GLY A 172 -11.25 -7.11 -1.11
C GLY A 172 -10.45 -7.73 -2.25
N THR A 173 -10.99 -7.64 -3.47
CA THR A 173 -10.41 -8.28 -4.66
C THR A 173 -9.72 -7.31 -5.62
N ALA A 174 -9.77 -6.01 -5.34
CA ALA A 174 -9.11 -4.98 -6.13
C ALA A 174 -7.66 -4.78 -5.64
N ILE A 175 -6.73 -4.70 -6.58
CA ILE A 175 -5.33 -4.36 -6.28
C ILE A 175 -5.21 -2.87 -6.00
N PRO A 176 -4.42 -2.47 -4.97
CA PRO A 176 -4.11 -1.07 -4.72
C PRO A 176 -3.62 -0.38 -5.99
N SER A 177 -4.26 0.71 -6.38
CA SER A 177 -3.85 1.47 -7.57
C SER A 177 -2.42 2.00 -7.45
N GLY A 178 -1.93 2.24 -6.23
CA GLY A 178 -0.55 2.60 -5.95
C GLY A 178 0.46 1.52 -6.36
N TRP A 179 0.09 0.23 -6.30
CA TRP A 179 0.96 -0.86 -6.80
C TRP A 179 1.05 -0.84 -8.33
N LEU A 180 -0.08 -0.57 -8.99
CA LEU A 180 -0.19 -0.60 -10.45
C LEU A 180 0.61 0.52 -11.12
N LEU A 181 0.84 1.64 -10.43
CA LEU A 181 1.70 2.73 -10.90
C LEU A 181 3.15 2.28 -11.18
N ALA A 182 3.60 1.20 -10.53
CA ALA A 182 4.95 0.69 -10.72
C ALA A 182 5.09 -0.07 -12.05
N LEU A 183 4.07 -0.83 -12.45
CA LEU A 183 4.16 -1.81 -13.55
C LEU A 183 4.70 -1.26 -14.88
N PRO A 184 4.39 -0.03 -15.34
CA PRO A 184 4.95 0.52 -16.57
C PRO A 184 6.48 0.67 -16.57
N TYR A 185 7.11 0.65 -15.40
CA TYR A 185 8.56 0.84 -15.26
C TYR A 185 9.33 -0.47 -15.02
N LEU A 186 8.62 -1.60 -14.97
CA LEU A 186 9.14 -2.89 -14.50
C LEU A 186 9.07 -3.97 -15.58
N TYR A 187 9.96 -4.95 -15.43
CA TYR A 187 9.98 -6.20 -16.16
C TYR A 187 9.65 -7.37 -15.24
N ASN A 188 9.57 -8.56 -15.82
CA ASN A 188 9.35 -9.78 -15.07
C ASN A 188 10.40 -9.98 -13.96
N ASN A 189 9.97 -10.50 -12.80
CA ASN A 189 10.76 -10.68 -11.58
C ASN A 189 11.25 -9.38 -10.91
N ALA A 190 10.57 -8.25 -11.13
CA ALA A 190 10.93 -6.99 -10.49
C ALA A 190 10.69 -7.00 -8.96
N HIS A 191 11.47 -6.16 -8.27
CA HIS A 191 11.35 -5.86 -6.84
C HIS A 191 11.26 -4.35 -6.66
N VAL A 192 10.18 -3.88 -6.03
CA VAL A 192 10.00 -2.45 -5.70
C VAL A 192 9.60 -2.26 -4.25
N ARG A 193 9.84 -1.05 -3.76
CA ARG A 193 9.29 -0.55 -2.50
C ARG A 193 8.38 0.62 -2.78
N LEU A 194 7.25 0.68 -2.10
CA LEU A 194 6.23 1.70 -2.29
C LEU A 194 5.82 2.30 -0.96
N ILE A 195 5.61 3.62 -0.94
CA ILE A 195 4.83 4.30 0.09
C ILE A 195 3.53 4.72 -0.56
N VAL A 196 2.42 4.16 -0.08
CA VAL A 196 1.11 4.30 -0.70
C VAL A 196 0.16 4.98 0.29
N PRO A 197 -0.38 6.17 -0.04
CA PRO A 197 -1.41 6.79 0.77
C PRO A 197 -2.72 6.00 0.66
N SER A 198 -3.57 6.12 1.67
CA SER A 198 -4.87 5.45 1.79
C SER A 198 -5.71 5.50 0.52
N LYS A 199 -5.80 6.67 -0.12
CA LYS A 199 -6.56 6.89 -1.36
C LYS A 199 -6.11 5.98 -2.53
N MET A 200 -4.86 5.52 -2.52
CA MET A 200 -4.27 4.63 -3.52
C MET A 200 -4.10 3.19 -3.01
N GLY A 201 -4.56 2.91 -1.78
CA GLY A 201 -4.47 1.63 -1.08
C GLY A 201 -5.67 0.69 -1.31
N HIS A 202 -5.69 -0.40 -0.57
CA HIS A 202 -6.84 -1.34 -0.50
C HIS A 202 -8.03 -0.71 0.26
N THR A 203 -9.19 -1.40 0.25
CA THR A 203 -10.44 -0.87 0.81
C THR A 203 -10.30 -0.44 2.28
N THR A 204 -9.64 -1.25 3.11
CA THR A 204 -9.38 -0.93 4.52
C THR A 204 -8.52 0.32 4.68
N ALA A 205 -7.48 0.50 3.87
CA ALA A 205 -6.64 1.70 3.89
C ALA A 205 -7.48 2.96 3.63
N GLN A 206 -8.36 2.92 2.62
CA GLN A 206 -9.24 4.03 2.25
C GLN A 206 -10.25 4.35 3.36
N GLN A 207 -10.83 3.32 3.99
CA GLN A 207 -11.82 3.49 5.04
C GLN A 207 -11.25 4.19 6.28
N TYR A 208 -10.02 3.84 6.66
CA TYR A 208 -9.39 4.35 7.87
C TYR A 208 -8.36 5.46 7.62
N VAL A 209 -8.22 5.91 6.36
CA VAL A 209 -7.24 6.92 5.94
C VAL A 209 -5.83 6.55 6.45
N ASN A 210 -5.46 5.29 6.22
CA ASN A 210 -4.20 4.73 6.71
C ASN A 210 -3.19 4.52 5.56
N PRO A 211 -2.00 5.13 5.61
CA PRO A 211 -0.94 4.90 4.63
C PRO A 211 -0.14 3.62 4.95
N TYR A 212 0.34 2.95 3.91
CA TYR A 212 1.13 1.72 4.05
C TYR A 212 2.43 1.77 3.26
N PHE A 213 3.45 1.14 3.81
CA PHE A 213 4.70 0.84 3.15
C PHE A 213 4.65 -0.61 2.63
N TYR A 214 5.06 -0.81 1.39
CA TYR A 214 5.14 -2.12 0.76
C TYR A 214 6.56 -2.43 0.33
N ASP A 215 7.06 -3.60 0.69
CA ASP A 215 8.24 -4.24 0.10
C ASP A 215 7.75 -5.36 -0.82
N ILE A 216 7.49 -5.03 -2.09
CA ILE A 216 7.02 -5.99 -3.10
C ILE A 216 8.23 -6.66 -3.73
N ARG A 217 8.61 -7.80 -3.15
CA ARG A 217 9.82 -8.56 -3.48
C ARG A 217 9.75 -9.24 -4.84
N LYS A 218 8.55 -9.43 -5.38
CA LYS A 218 8.36 -10.04 -6.70
C LYS A 218 7.12 -9.50 -7.38
N PHE A 219 7.27 -9.00 -8.60
CA PHE A 219 6.25 -8.95 -9.64
C PHE A 219 6.66 -9.94 -10.74
N GLU A 220 5.90 -11.02 -10.92
CA GLU A 220 6.21 -12.07 -11.90
C GLU A 220 5.00 -12.37 -12.77
N LYS A 221 5.20 -12.53 -14.09
CA LYS A 221 4.16 -13.05 -14.97
C LYS A 221 3.85 -14.50 -14.59
N ALA A 222 2.59 -14.80 -14.33
CA ALA A 222 2.16 -16.12 -13.96
C ALA A 222 2.48 -17.13 -15.07
N LYS A 223 3.11 -18.25 -14.70
CA LYS A 223 3.44 -19.32 -15.65
C LYS A 223 2.22 -20.21 -15.83
N SER A 224 1.88 -20.51 -17.08
CA SER A 224 0.89 -21.52 -17.47
C SER A 224 1.36 -22.93 -17.15
#